data_AF-A0A822A2E1-F1
#
_entry.id   AF-A0A822A2E1-F1
#
_cell.length_a   1.000
_cell.length_b   1.000
_cell.length_c   1.000
_cell.angle_alpha   90.00
_cell.angle_beta   90.00
_cell.angle_gamma   90.00
#
_symmetry.space_group_name_H-M   'P 1'
#
loop_
_entity.id
_entity.type
_entity.pdbx_description
1 polymer ?
#
loop_
_entity_poly.entity_id
_entity_poly.type
_entity_poly.pdbx_seq_one_letter_code
_entity_poly.pdbx_strand_id
1 'polypeptide(L)' 'MAERQYAVWDENNLSSPLTMVELDSSNGILFPIYDEDTGV' A
#
# COMPACT_ATOMS: atom_id res chain seq x y z
N MET A 1 -1.61 -11.65 14.99
CA MET A 1 -0.68 -10.50 14.92
C MET A 1 -1.22 -9.58 13.82
N ALA A 2 -1.18 -8.27 14.01
CA ALA A 2 -1.55 -7.33 12.95
C ALA A 2 -0.27 -6.93 12.21
N GLU A 3 -0.26 -7.12 10.89
CA GLU A 3 0.86 -6.77 10.02
C GLU A 3 0.52 -5.48 9.28
N ARG A 4 1.53 -4.64 9.07
CA ARG A 4 1.40 -3.44 8.25
C ARG A 4 1.62 -3.83 6.80
N GLN A 5 0.74 -3.34 5.95
CA GLN A 5 0.70 -3.67 4.53
C GLN A 5 0.46 -2.39 3.74
N TYR A 6 0.97 -2.33 2.52
CA TYR A 6 0.45 -1.39 1.52
C TYR A 6 -0.12 -2.17 0.34
N ALA A 7 -1.08 -1.56 -0.34
CA ALA A 7 -1.69 -2.14 -1.52
C ALA A 7 -2.03 -1.06 -2.55
N VAL A 8 -1.93 -1.43 -3.82
CA VAL A 8 -2.36 -0.61 -4.96
C VAL A 8 -3.66 -1.20 -5.48
N TRP A 9 -4.64 -0.35 -5.76
CA TRP A 9 -5.98 -0.74 -6.18
C TRP A 9 -6.36 -0.07 -7.49
N ASP A 10 -7.13 -0.78 -8.31
CA ASP A 10 -7.83 -0.20 -9.45
C ASP A 10 -9.16 0.39 -8.96
N GLU A 11 -9.36 1.69 -9.14
CA GLU A 11 -10.58 2.39 -8.76
C GLU A 11 -11.85 1.86 -9.45
N ASN A 12 -11.69 1.25 -10.63
CA ASN A 12 -12.80 0.66 -11.38
C ASN A 12 -13.12 -0.77 -10.96
N ASN A 13 -12.22 -1.42 -10.20
CA ASN A 13 -12.40 -2.80 -9.74
C ASN A 13 -11.73 -3.04 -8.38
N LEU A 14 -12.47 -2.76 -7.31
CA LEU A 14 -12.02 -2.97 -5.93
C LEU A 14 -12.19 -4.41 -5.42
N SER A 15 -12.47 -5.39 -6.30
CA SER A 15 -12.65 -6.78 -5.86
C SER A 15 -11.35 -7.45 -5.42
N SER A 16 -10.20 -6.97 -5.91
CA SER A 16 -8.87 -7.44 -5.54
C SER A 16 -7.81 -6.34 -5.75
N PRO A 17 -6.74 -6.29 -4.94
CA PRO A 17 -5.65 -5.35 -5.15
C PRO A 17 -4.83 -5.74 -6.39
N LEU A 18 -4.27 -4.74 -7.07
CA LEU A 18 -3.27 -4.93 -8.13
C LEU A 18 -1.93 -5.42 -7.56
N THR A 19 -1.61 -4.97 -6.34
CA THR A 19 -0.43 -5.38 -5.58
C THR A 19 -0.73 -5.25 -4.10
N MET A 20 -0.21 -6.17 -3.30
CA MET A 20 -0.25 -6.13 -1.84
C MET A 20 1.10 -6.60 -1.32
N VAL A 21 1.70 -5.81 -0.44
CA VAL A 21 3.02 -6.07 0.12
C VAL A 21 2.97 -5.93 1.63
N GLU A 22 3.45 -6.95 2.32
CA GLU A 22 3.67 -6.94 3.76
C GLU A 22 4.98 -6.21 4.09
N LEU A 23 4.96 -5.36 5.11
CA LEU A 23 6.09 -4.52 5.50
C LEU A 23 6.75 -5.02 6.78
N ASP A 24 5.99 -4.99 7.89
CA ASP A 24 6.45 -5.44 9.21
C ASP A 24 5.27 -5.64 10.19
N SER A 25 5.58 -6.04 11.42
CA SER A 25 4.62 -6.27 12.51
C SER A 25 4.59 -5.14 13.56
N SER A 26 4.97 -3.91 13.20
CA SER A 26 4.96 -2.77 14.13
C SER A 26 3.59 -2.07 14.16
N ASN A 27 3.37 -1.22 15.18
CA ASN A 27 2.04 -0.65 15.46
C ASN A 27 1.80 0.77 14.92
N GLY A 28 2.80 1.40 14.30
CA GLY A 28 2.68 2.79 13.83
C GLY A 28 1.86 2.91 12.54
N ILE A 29 1.04 3.96 12.43
CA ILE A 29 0.32 4.28 11.19
C ILE A 29 1.32 4.71 10.11
N LEU A 30 1.12 4.23 8.89
CA LEU A 30 1.91 4.62 7.72
C LEU A 30 1.30 5.85 7.07
N PHE A 31 2.15 6.81 6.69
CA PHE A 31 1.78 7.93 5.84
C PHE A 31 2.39 7.71 4.46
N PRO A 32 1.59 7.42 3.43
CA PRO A 32 2.10 7.33 2.07
C PRO A 32 2.47 8.73 1.57
N ILE A 33 3.70 8.88 1.09
CA ILE A 33 4.15 10.06 0.36
C ILE A 33 4.47 9.59 -1.04
N TYR A 34 3.78 10.15 -2.02
CA TYR A 34 3.94 9.81 -3.43
C TYR A 34 4.40 11.06 -4.17
N ASP A 35 5.41 10.89 -5.03
CA ASP A 35 5.96 11.93 -5.88
C ASP A 35 5.89 11.44 -7.33
N GLU A 36 4.98 12.03 -8.09
CA GLU A 36 4.70 11.68 -9.48
C GLU A 36 5.86 12.02 -10.42
N ASP A 37 6.75 12.94 -10.03
CA ASP A 37 7.84 13.43 -10.86
C ASP A 37 9.12 12.55 -10.76
N THR A 38 9.07 11.45 -10.01
CA THR A 38 10.22 10.55 -9.81
C THR A 38 10.51 9.63 -11.01
N GLY A 39 9.53 9.42 -11.90
CA GLY A 39 9.68 8.60 -13.12
C GLY A 39 9.88 7.09 -12.87
N VAL A 40 9.56 6.61 -11.67
CA VAL A 40 9.47 5.19 -11.30
C VAL A 40 8.02 4.76 -11.20
#